data_AF-A0A9E5L051-F1
#
_entry.id   AF-A0A9E5L051-F1
#
_cell.length_a   1.000
_cell.length_b   1.000
_cell.length_c   1.000
_cell.angle_alpha   90.00
_cell.angle_beta   90.00
_cell.angle_gamma   90.00
#
_symmetry.space_group_name_H-M   'P 1'
#
loop_
_entity.id
_entity.type
_entity.pdbx_description
1 polymer ?
#
loop_
_entity_poly.entity_id
_entity_poly.type
_entity_poly.pdbx_seq_one_letter_code
_entity_poly.pdbx_strand_id
1 'polypeptide(L)'
;MKYFFTTLSLLFLLTACGAPKATSSQLSSDRYDIAVTKSAQSIVDVIDVRLSDGEHFSNGFFKIKVTDGSGPLLSSKGVESFTISVMAKGLDFEPSHVIYTYRQSEDGPVKTRKVAIEQQGN
;
A
#
# COMPACT_ATOMS: atom_id res chain seq x y z
N MET A 1 -34.82 49.38 -6.34
CA MET A 1 -34.23 48.48 -7.36
C MET A 1 -32.82 48.12 -6.95
N LYS A 2 -32.41 46.90 -7.30
CA LYS A 2 -31.02 46.41 -7.48
C LYS A 2 -30.46 45.48 -6.38
N TYR A 3 -30.74 44.20 -6.65
CA TYR A 3 -29.80 43.09 -6.79
C TYR A 3 -29.08 42.57 -5.53
N PHE A 4 -29.69 41.50 -5.00
CA PHE A 4 -29.01 40.31 -4.50
C PHE A 4 -27.80 39.96 -5.37
N PHE A 5 -26.61 39.93 -4.77
CA PHE A 5 -25.48 39.17 -5.30
C PHE A 5 -25.04 38.19 -4.22
N THR A 6 -25.64 37.01 -4.29
CA THR A 6 -25.14 35.78 -3.69
C THR A 6 -23.73 35.52 -4.25
N THR A 7 -22.71 35.81 -3.45
CA THR A 7 -21.34 35.41 -3.77
C THR A 7 -21.25 33.89 -3.65
N LEU A 8 -21.10 33.28 -4.83
CA LEU A 8 -20.90 31.85 -5.04
C LEU A 8 -19.63 31.39 -4.31
N SER A 9 -19.80 30.80 -3.13
CA SER A 9 -18.73 30.09 -2.41
C SER A 9 -18.30 28.88 -3.24
N LEU A 10 -17.31 29.08 -4.09
CA LEU A 10 -16.66 28.03 -4.86
C LEU A 10 -15.81 27.20 -3.89
N LEU A 11 -16.44 26.20 -3.26
CA LEU A 11 -15.76 25.18 -2.48
C LEU A 11 -14.90 24.35 -3.46
N PHE A 12 -13.62 24.69 -3.57
CA PHE A 12 -12.62 23.76 -4.11
C PHE A 12 -12.51 22.59 -3.12
N LEU A 13 -13.36 21.57 -3.30
CA LEU A 13 -13.12 20.25 -2.75
C LEU A 13 -11.92 19.67 -3.51
N LEU A 14 -10.71 20.11 -3.13
CA LEU A 14 -9.47 19.41 -3.43
C LEU A 14 -9.60 18.03 -2.78
N THR A 15 -10.19 17.09 -3.51
CA THR A 15 -10.07 15.67 -3.19
C THR A 15 -8.61 15.33 -3.44
N ALA A 16 -7.77 15.62 -2.45
CA ALA A 16 -6.45 15.03 -2.36
C ALA A 16 -6.70 13.52 -2.37
N CYS A 17 -6.55 12.90 -3.53
CA CYS A 17 -6.48 11.46 -3.68
C CYS A 17 -5.19 11.04 -2.95
N GLY A 18 -5.31 10.87 -1.63
CA GLY A 18 -4.18 10.62 -0.76
C GLY A 18 -3.47 9.33 -1.20
N ALA A 19 -2.18 9.43 -1.49
CA ALA A 19 -1.38 8.27 -1.82
C ALA A 19 -1.48 7.23 -0.69
N PRO A 20 -1.58 5.92 -1.01
CA PRO A 20 -1.75 4.87 -0.01
C PRO A 20 -0.57 4.87 0.94
N LYS A 21 -0.81 5.04 2.24
CA LYS A 21 0.23 4.96 3.28
C LYS A 21 0.56 3.49 3.55
N ALA A 22 1.79 3.22 3.94
CA ALA A 22 2.20 1.87 4.29
C ALA A 22 3.26 1.85 5.38
N THR A 23 3.17 0.86 6.27
CA THR A 23 4.21 0.46 7.22
C THR A 23 4.52 -1.02 6.99
N SER A 24 5.72 -1.47 7.34
CA SER A 24 6.10 -2.88 7.20
C SER A 24 6.83 -3.37 8.44
N SER A 25 6.56 -4.61 8.82
CA SER A 25 7.23 -5.28 9.93
C SER A 25 7.67 -6.68 9.53
N GLN A 26 8.77 -7.11 10.12
CA GLN A 26 9.23 -8.49 10.02
C GLN A 26 8.52 -9.34 11.08
N LEU A 27 7.87 -10.42 10.64
CA LEU A 27 7.17 -11.37 11.53
C LEU A 27 8.02 -12.61 11.86
N SER A 28 8.87 -13.02 10.93
CA SER A 28 9.87 -14.07 11.08
C SER A 28 11.01 -13.82 10.09
N SER A 29 12.06 -14.65 10.12
CA SER A 29 13.18 -14.55 9.18
C SER A 29 12.78 -14.60 7.70
N ASP A 30 11.64 -15.21 7.37
CA ASP A 30 11.15 -15.42 6.01
C ASP A 30 9.78 -14.78 5.72
N ARG A 31 9.22 -14.02 6.68
CA ARG A 31 7.88 -13.44 6.56
C ARG A 31 7.83 -11.97 6.96
N TYR A 32 7.20 -11.18 6.10
CA TYR A 32 7.06 -9.75 6.25
C TYR A 32 5.60 -9.36 5.98
N ASP A 33 5.02 -8.52 6.84
CA ASP A 33 3.68 -7.96 6.61
C ASP A 33 3.81 -6.46 6.31
N ILE A 34 3.09 -6.00 5.29
CA ILE A 34 2.98 -4.59 4.92
C ILE A 34 1.54 -4.17 5.12
N ALA A 35 1.28 -3.32 6.11
CA ALA A 35 -0.03 -2.73 6.35
C ALA A 35 -0.20 -1.52 5.44
N VAL A 36 -1.24 -1.52 4.60
CA VAL A 36 -1.53 -0.44 3.64
C VAL A 36 -2.84 0.22 4.02
N THR A 37 -2.85 1.55 4.14
CA THR A 37 -4.04 2.36 4.39
C THR A 37 -4.26 3.35 3.25
N LYS A 38 -5.50 3.42 2.75
CA LYS A 38 -5.91 4.28 1.63
C LYS A 38 -7.35 4.77 1.82
N SER A 39 -7.79 5.69 0.96
CA SER A 39 -9.22 6.02 0.87
C SER A 39 -10.03 4.82 0.35
N ALA A 40 -11.21 4.58 0.91
CA ALA A 40 -12.16 3.56 0.42
C ALA A 40 -12.51 3.73 -1.07
N GLN A 41 -12.49 4.97 -1.56
CA GLN A 41 -12.81 5.32 -2.94
C GLN A 41 -11.64 5.05 -3.91
N SER A 42 -10.41 4.94 -3.40
CA SER A 42 -9.24 4.59 -4.20
C SER A 42 -9.16 3.08 -4.37
N ILE A 43 -8.80 2.60 -5.57
CA ILE A 43 -8.41 1.21 -5.76
C ILE A 43 -6.87 1.15 -5.61
N VAL A 44 -6.36 0.05 -5.06
CA VAL A 44 -4.93 -0.29 -5.08
C VAL A 44 -4.80 -1.75 -5.48
N ASP A 45 -4.42 -1.97 -6.74
CA ASP A 45 -4.15 -3.30 -7.26
C ASP A 45 -2.65 -3.57 -7.16
N VAL A 46 -2.27 -4.55 -6.33
CA VAL A 46 -0.86 -4.88 -6.06
C VAL A 46 -0.39 -5.89 -7.10
N ILE A 47 0.62 -5.50 -7.87
CA ILE A 47 1.12 -6.25 -9.01
C ILE A 47 2.30 -7.12 -8.62
N ASP A 48 3.19 -6.58 -7.79
CA ASP A 48 4.46 -7.21 -7.46
C ASP A 48 4.97 -6.70 -6.11
N VAL A 49 5.73 -7.53 -5.40
CA VAL A 49 6.34 -7.19 -4.11
C VAL A 49 7.76 -7.73 -4.06
N ARG A 50 8.70 -6.83 -3.75
CA ARG A 50 10.13 -7.09 -3.66
C ARG A 50 10.66 -6.78 -2.28
N LEU A 51 11.63 -7.57 -1.84
CA LEU A 51 12.46 -7.31 -0.67
C LEU A 51 13.83 -6.81 -1.14
N SER A 52 14.41 -5.87 -0.40
CA SER A 52 15.71 -5.27 -0.74
C SER A 52 16.47 -4.83 0.50
N ASP A 53 17.79 -5.00 0.49
CA ASP A 53 18.74 -4.42 1.45
C ASP A 53 19.23 -3.01 1.04
N GLY A 54 19.04 -2.64 -0.24
CA GLY A 54 19.52 -1.41 -0.87
C GLY A 54 20.42 -1.65 -2.08
N GLU A 55 21.09 -2.81 -2.14
CA GLU A 55 22.00 -3.22 -3.23
C GLU A 55 21.42 -4.40 -4.02
N HIS A 56 20.82 -5.34 -3.29
CA HIS A 56 20.19 -6.55 -3.81
C HIS A 56 18.66 -6.44 -3.74
N PHE A 57 17.98 -7.24 -4.56
CA PHE A 57 16.54 -7.39 -4.49
C PHE A 57 16.11 -8.81 -4.85
N SER A 58 14.98 -9.23 -4.27
CA SER A 58 14.34 -10.50 -4.59
C SER A 58 12.82 -10.34 -4.60
N ASN A 59 12.15 -11.04 -5.52
CA ASN A 59 10.69 -11.07 -5.57
C ASN A 59 10.15 -11.99 -4.48
N GLY A 60 9.18 -11.51 -3.70
CA GLY A 60 8.53 -12.31 -2.68
C GLY A 60 7.22 -12.90 -3.18
N PHE A 61 6.87 -14.10 -2.72
CA PHE A 61 5.51 -14.61 -2.90
C PHE A 61 4.60 -13.87 -1.94
N PHE A 62 3.57 -13.19 -2.45
CA PHE A 62 2.70 -12.39 -1.60
C PHE A 62 1.23 -12.81 -1.69
N LYS A 63 0.51 -12.56 -0.60
CA LYS A 63 -0.95 -12.64 -0.52
C LYS A 63 -1.48 -11.36 0.08
N ILE A 64 -2.70 -10.99 -0.29
CA ILE A 64 -3.38 -9.83 0.26
C ILE A 64 -4.54 -10.32 1.12
N LYS A 65 -4.70 -9.74 2.32
CA LYS A 65 -5.79 -10.03 3.25
C LYS A 65 -6.36 -8.72 3.80
N VAL A 66 -7.62 -8.74 4.24
CA VAL A 66 -8.15 -7.62 5.04
C VAL A 66 -7.39 -7.58 6.36
N THR A 67 -7.09 -6.38 6.87
CA THR A 67 -6.29 -6.21 8.10
C THR A 67 -6.94 -6.85 9.32
N ASP A 68 -8.28 -6.95 9.36
CA ASP A 68 -9.04 -7.64 10.42
C ASP A 68 -8.95 -9.18 10.37
N GLY A 69 -8.28 -9.74 9.35
CA GLY A 69 -8.11 -11.18 9.19
C GLY A 69 -9.31 -11.91 8.59
N SER A 70 -10.36 -11.20 8.14
CA SER A 70 -11.60 -11.78 7.61
C SER A 70 -11.45 -12.63 6.34
N GLY A 71 -10.28 -12.61 5.70
CA GLY A 71 -9.95 -13.53 4.62
C GLY A 71 -9.03 -12.94 3.55
N PRO A 72 -8.78 -13.71 2.47
CA PRO A 72 -8.05 -13.21 1.31
C PRO A 72 -8.82 -12.06 0.65
N LEU A 73 -8.08 -11.05 0.21
CA LEU A 73 -8.66 -9.89 -0.46
C LEU A 73 -8.51 -10.04 -1.97
N LEU A 74 -9.62 -10.30 -2.66
CA LEU A 74 -9.64 -10.40 -4.13
C LEU A 74 -9.66 -9.03 -4.81
N SER A 75 -10.13 -7.99 -4.11
CA SER A 75 -10.14 -6.61 -4.61
C SER A 75 -10.03 -5.63 -3.44
N SER A 76 -9.18 -4.61 -3.58
CA SER A 76 -9.06 -3.56 -2.56
C SER A 76 -10.11 -2.45 -2.67
N LYS A 77 -11.00 -2.51 -3.67
CA LYS A 77 -12.08 -1.53 -3.84
C LYS A 77 -13.00 -1.54 -2.61
N GLY A 78 -13.29 -0.36 -2.05
CA GLY A 78 -14.14 -0.24 -0.86
C GLY A 78 -13.46 -0.62 0.46
N VAL A 79 -12.19 -1.06 0.44
CA VAL A 79 -11.43 -1.42 1.66
C VAL A 79 -10.43 -0.32 2.00
N GLU A 80 -10.51 0.24 3.20
CA GLU A 80 -9.59 1.31 3.61
C GLU A 80 -8.22 0.79 4.05
N SER A 81 -8.17 -0.40 4.63
CA SER A 81 -6.95 -1.01 5.14
C SER A 81 -6.85 -2.48 4.77
N PHE A 82 -5.69 -2.87 4.26
CA PHE A 82 -5.38 -4.26 3.95
C PHE A 82 -3.91 -4.56 4.25
N THR A 83 -3.58 -5.85 4.37
CA THR A 83 -2.23 -6.30 4.62
C THR A 83 -1.73 -7.13 3.43
N ILE A 84 -0.53 -6.81 2.96
CA ILE A 84 0.24 -7.63 2.04
C ILE A 84 1.16 -8.50 2.89
N SER A 85 0.98 -9.82 2.87
CA SER A 85 1.87 -10.77 3.53
C SER A 85 2.83 -11.34 2.51
N VAL A 86 4.13 -11.17 2.72
CA VAL A 86 5.21 -11.59 1.83
C VAL A 86 5.96 -12.74 2.49
N MET A 87 6.19 -13.80 1.73
CA MET A 87 7.03 -14.93 2.10
C MET A 87 8.23 -14.99 1.16
N ALA A 88 9.43 -14.98 1.74
CA ALA A 88 10.69 -15.03 1.01
C ALA A 88 11.68 -15.95 1.74
N LYS A 89 11.74 -17.19 1.27
CA LYS A 89 12.63 -18.20 1.83
C LYS A 89 13.98 -18.18 1.12
N GLY A 90 15.05 -18.37 1.88
CA GLY A 90 16.39 -18.55 1.34
C GLY A 90 16.97 -17.28 0.71
N LEU A 91 16.63 -16.10 1.24
CA LEU A 91 17.33 -14.87 0.89
C LEU A 91 18.78 -14.97 1.37
N ASP A 92 19.70 -14.56 0.51
CA ASP A 92 21.14 -14.44 0.75
C ASP A 92 21.52 -13.07 1.32
N PHE A 93 20.54 -12.20 1.56
CA PHE A 93 20.69 -10.89 2.19
C PHE A 93 19.57 -10.65 3.21
N GLU A 94 19.79 -9.69 4.11
CA GLU A 94 18.80 -9.25 5.10
C GLU A 94 18.02 -8.03 4.58
N PRO A 95 16.71 -8.13 4.30
CA PRO A 95 15.94 -7.02 3.77
C PRO A 95 15.83 -5.87 4.76
N SER A 96 16.16 -4.66 4.31
CA SER A 96 15.91 -3.41 5.04
C SER A 96 14.62 -2.72 4.59
N HIS A 97 14.11 -3.06 3.40
CA HIS A 97 12.91 -2.47 2.83
C HIS A 97 12.05 -3.48 2.06
N VAL A 98 10.74 -3.22 2.03
CA VAL A 98 9.81 -3.78 1.06
C VAL A 98 9.50 -2.74 -0.02
N ILE A 99 9.48 -3.16 -1.28
CA ILE A 99 9.04 -2.36 -2.41
C ILE A 99 7.82 -3.05 -3.01
N TYR A 100 6.64 -2.45 -2.91
CA TYR A 100 5.46 -2.98 -3.60
C TYR A 100 5.08 -2.09 -4.79
N THR A 101 4.71 -2.75 -5.88
CA THR A 101 4.30 -2.15 -7.15
C THR A 101 2.79 -2.25 -7.27
N TYR A 102 2.13 -1.17 -7.65
CA TYR A 102 0.67 -1.10 -7.67
C TYR A 102 0.12 -0.15 -8.74
N ARG A 103 -1.16 -0.33 -9.07
CA ARG A 103 -1.97 0.64 -9.85
C ARG A 103 -3.15 1.12 -9.02
N GLN A 104 -3.67 2.31 -9.35
CA GLN A 104 -4.86 2.88 -8.69
C GLN A 104 -6.12 2.93 -9.58
N SER A 105 -6.00 2.45 -10.81
CA SER A 105 -7.07 2.24 -11.79
C SER A 105 -6.62 1.16 -12.78
N GLU A 106 -7.56 0.52 -13.47
CA GLU A 106 -7.33 -0.61 -14.40
C GLU A 106 -6.22 -0.30 -15.42
N ASP A 107 -6.34 0.84 -16.11
CA ASP A 107 -5.35 1.35 -17.08
C ASP A 107 -4.48 2.49 -16.51
N GLY A 108 -4.40 2.58 -15.17
CA GLY A 108 -3.65 3.62 -14.50
C GLY A 108 -2.13 3.45 -14.62
N PRO A 109 -1.36 4.52 -14.37
CA PRO A 109 0.08 4.41 -14.28
C PRO A 109 0.48 3.45 -13.15
N VAL A 110 1.48 2.61 -13.41
CA VAL A 110 2.11 1.76 -12.41
C VAL A 110 2.98 2.63 -11.51
N LYS A 111 2.82 2.45 -10.20
CA LYS A 111 3.57 3.16 -9.17
C LYS A 111 4.29 2.16 -8.27
N THR A 112 5.34 2.61 -7.62
CA THR A 112 6.10 1.82 -6.63
C THR A 112 6.11 2.56 -5.31
N ARG A 113 6.06 1.83 -4.19
CA ARG A 113 6.26 2.38 -2.86
C ARG A 113 7.29 1.55 -2.10
N LYS A 114 8.36 2.22 -1.68
CA LYS A 114 9.41 1.68 -0.81
C LYS A 114 9.03 1.98 0.64
N VAL A 115 9.11 0.97 1.50
CA VAL A 115 8.75 1.03 2.92
C VAL A 115 9.86 0.37 3.73
N ALA A 116 10.36 1.05 4.76
CA ALA A 116 11.37 0.48 5.65
C ALA A 116 10.75 -0.61 6.54
N ILE A 117 11.50 -1.69 6.76
CA ILE A 117 11.06 -2.80 7.60
C ILE A 117 11.38 -2.46 9.06
N GLU A 118 10.34 -2.41 9.89
CA GLU A 118 10.49 -2.39 11.33
C GLU A 118 10.90 -3.79 11.79
N GLN A 119 12.13 -3.89 12.29
CA GLN A 119 12.65 -5.09 12.92
C GLN A 119 11.94 -5.28 14.26
N GLN A 120 11.39 -6.48 14.53
CA GLN A 120 10.93 -6.80 15.87
C GLN A 120 12.17 -6.85 16.78
N GLY A 121 12.25 -5.91 17.72
CA GLY A 121 13.28 -5.93 18.76
C GLY A 121 13.15 -7.22 19.59
N ASN A 122 14.29 -7.89 19.79
CA ASN A 122 14.44 -8.98 20.76
C ASN A 122 14.07 -8.53 22.18
#